data_AF-A0A7K5KKM4-F1
#
_entry.id   AF-A0A7K5KKM4-F1
#
_cell.length_a   1.000
_cell.length_b   1.000
_cell.length_c   1.000
_cell.angle_alpha   90.00
_cell.angle_beta   90.00
_cell.angle_gamma   90.00
#
_symmetry.space_group_name_H-M   'P 1'
#
loop_
_entity.id
_entity.type
_entity.pdbx_description
1 polymer ?
#
loop_
_entity_poly.entity_id
_entity_poly.type
_entity_poly.pdbx_seq_one_letter_code
_entity_poly.pdbx_strand_id
1 'polypeptide(L)'
;SSSTGNAKLVPHQEQSAARDTPFISIQAFPALLDLPQDLEVSGVSCGSRHTAVVTRGGELYTWGWGKYGQLGHGGITSSDQARRVEHLVAAGLRAEEVVCGPWTTYVRVLE
;
A
#
# COMPACT_ATOMS: atom_id res chain seq x y z
N SER A 1 10.57 54.13 34.03
CA SER A 1 9.36 53.38 33.63
C SER A 1 9.69 52.53 32.42
N SER A 2 10.31 51.36 32.60
CA SER A 2 9.61 50.06 32.74
C SER A 2 8.75 49.68 31.53
N SER A 3 9.33 48.92 30.59
CA SER A 3 8.66 47.73 30.07
C SER A 3 9.70 46.76 29.51
N THR A 4 9.80 45.63 30.21
CA THR A 4 10.62 44.46 29.90
C THR A 4 9.81 43.55 28.98
N GLY A 5 10.38 43.15 27.84
CA GLY A 5 9.78 42.17 26.94
C GLY A 5 10.82 41.15 26.49
N ASN A 6 11.15 40.19 27.36
CA ASN A 6 12.11 39.14 27.08
C ASN A 6 11.39 37.94 26.47
N ALA A 7 11.30 37.89 25.14
CA ALA A 7 10.78 36.72 24.42
C ALA A 7 11.89 35.67 24.31
N LYS A 8 11.86 34.67 25.19
CA LYS A 8 12.69 33.46 25.05
C LYS A 8 12.25 32.70 23.79
N LEU A 9 13.14 32.62 22.81
CA LEU A 9 13.05 31.67 21.70
C LEU A 9 13.13 30.25 22.26
N VAL A 10 12.04 29.50 22.15
CA VAL A 10 12.01 28.06 22.42
C VAL A 10 12.54 27.38 21.15
N PRO A 11 13.56 26.50 21.22
CA PRO A 11 13.98 25.77 20.04
C PRO A 11 12.90 24.76 19.68
N HIS A 12 12.33 24.90 18.49
CA HIS A 12 11.52 23.87 17.86
C HIS A 12 12.41 22.64 17.63
N GLN A 13 12.39 21.69 18.57
CA GLN A 13 12.71 20.31 18.26
C GLN A 13 11.52 19.75 17.47
N GLU A 14 11.49 20.03 16.17
CA GLU A 14 10.75 19.18 15.25
C GLU A 14 11.52 17.87 15.14
N GLN A 15 11.14 16.93 15.99
CA GLN A 15 11.38 15.51 15.80
C GLN A 15 10.75 15.12 14.44
N SER A 16 11.55 15.25 13.39
CA SER A 16 11.32 14.55 12.13
C SER A 16 11.58 13.07 12.41
N ALA A 17 10.60 12.42 13.01
CA ALA A 17 10.41 10.99 12.83
C ALA A 17 10.11 10.82 11.34
N ALA A 18 11.17 10.68 10.55
CA ALA A 18 11.10 10.18 9.20
C ALA A 18 10.36 8.86 9.30
N ARG A 19 9.05 8.91 9.00
CA ARG A 19 8.23 7.72 8.86
C ARG A 19 8.96 6.87 7.83
N ASP A 20 9.21 5.62 8.18
CA ASP A 20 9.67 4.58 7.27
C ASP A 20 8.62 4.42 6.16
N THR A 21 8.55 5.40 5.25
CA THR A 21 7.79 5.31 4.01
C THR A 21 8.60 4.38 3.14
N PRO A 22 8.14 3.14 2.88
CA PRO A 22 8.97 2.19 2.18
C PRO A 22 8.80 2.50 0.70
N PHE A 23 9.64 3.41 0.25
CA PHE A 23 9.75 3.78 -1.15
C PHE A 23 10.13 2.52 -1.92
N ILE A 24 9.32 2.15 -2.93
CA ILE A 24 9.78 1.20 -3.95
C ILE A 24 10.93 1.88 -4.68
N SER A 25 12.13 1.65 -4.17
CA SER A 25 13.37 2.05 -4.78
C SER A 25 13.47 1.31 -6.12
N ILE A 26 13.83 2.02 -7.18
CA ILE A 26 14.27 1.36 -8.41
C ILE A 26 15.54 0.60 -8.04
N GLN A 27 15.37 -0.68 -7.79
CA GLN A 27 16.44 -1.55 -7.34
C GLN A 27 16.97 -2.30 -8.56
N ALA A 28 18.29 -2.29 -8.73
CA ALA A 28 18.95 -3.12 -9.74
C ALA A 28 18.90 -4.63 -9.38
N PHE A 29 18.37 -4.97 -8.20
CA PHE A 29 18.30 -6.31 -7.66
C PHE A 29 16.87 -6.62 -7.15
N PRO A 30 16.46 -7.90 -7.12
CA PRO A 30 15.19 -8.29 -6.53
C PRO A 30 15.06 -7.81 -5.09
N ALA A 31 13.94 -7.17 -4.75
CA ALA A 31 13.61 -6.78 -3.38
C ALA A 31 12.62 -7.78 -2.79
N LEU A 32 12.82 -8.15 -1.53
CA LEU A 32 11.83 -8.92 -0.78
C LEU A 32 10.58 -8.06 -0.54
N LEU A 33 9.41 -8.61 -0.81
CA LEU A 33 8.14 -7.96 -0.50
C LEU A 33 7.81 -8.16 0.97
N ASP A 34 7.55 -7.07 1.69
CA ASP A 34 7.15 -7.09 3.09
C ASP A 34 5.64 -7.40 3.19
N LEU A 35 5.29 -8.68 3.02
CA LEU A 35 3.97 -9.20 3.37
C LEU A 35 3.98 -9.71 4.82
N PRO A 36 2.84 -9.70 5.52
CA PRO A 36 2.73 -10.35 6.83
C PRO A 36 3.38 -11.74 6.82
N GLN A 37 4.21 -12.00 7.82
CA GLN A 37 4.93 -13.26 7.96
C GLN A 37 3.91 -14.42 7.97
N ASP A 38 4.26 -15.51 7.27
CA ASP A 38 3.46 -16.73 7.09
C ASP A 38 2.36 -16.70 6.00
N LEU A 39 2.27 -15.63 5.19
CA LEU A 39 1.37 -15.64 4.03
C LEU A 39 1.98 -16.41 2.84
N GLU A 40 1.35 -17.54 2.49
CA GLU A 40 1.66 -18.28 1.27
C GLU A 40 0.98 -17.64 0.06
N VAL A 41 1.77 -17.15 -0.90
CA VAL A 41 1.29 -16.58 -2.15
C VAL A 41 0.87 -17.69 -3.12
N SER A 42 -0.34 -17.60 -3.67
CA SER A 42 -0.87 -18.53 -4.68
C SER A 42 -0.90 -17.95 -6.10
N GLY A 43 -0.93 -16.62 -6.23
CA GLY A 43 -0.99 -15.96 -7.54
C GLY A 43 -0.48 -14.52 -7.50
N VAL A 44 0.03 -14.05 -8.64
CA VAL A 44 0.52 -12.69 -8.84
C VAL A 44 0.11 -12.18 -10.22
N SER A 45 -0.17 -10.88 -10.33
CA SER A 45 -0.40 -10.21 -11.61
C SER A 45 0.09 -8.77 -11.58
N CYS A 46 0.58 -8.27 -12.71
CA CYS A 46 1.14 -6.93 -12.83
C CYS A 46 0.49 -6.19 -14.01
N GLY A 47 0.09 -4.95 -13.78
CA GLY A 47 -0.31 -4.01 -14.83
C GLY A 47 0.83 -3.06 -15.20
N SER A 48 0.52 -1.94 -15.86
CA SER A 48 1.56 -0.99 -16.31
C SER A 48 2.38 -0.39 -15.17
N ARG A 49 1.73 -0.11 -14.03
CA ARG A 49 2.35 0.54 -12.85
C ARG A 49 1.75 0.07 -11.52
N HIS A 50 1.14 -1.11 -11.47
CA HIS A 50 0.58 -1.66 -10.25
C HIS A 50 0.74 -3.18 -10.23
N THR A 51 0.72 -3.74 -9.03
CA THR A 51 0.87 -5.17 -8.79
C THR A 51 -0.25 -5.64 -7.87
N ALA A 52 -0.70 -6.87 -8.09
CA ALA A 52 -1.65 -7.55 -7.24
C ALA A 52 -1.17 -8.97 -6.91
N VAL A 53 -1.44 -9.42 -5.69
CA VAL A 53 -1.08 -10.75 -5.18
C VAL A 53 -2.28 -11.35 -4.48
N VAL A 54 -2.51 -12.64 -4.72
CA VAL A 54 -3.49 -13.46 -3.99
C VAL A 54 -2.75 -14.46 -3.10
N THR A 55 -3.18 -14.59 -1.85
CA THR A 55 -2.66 -15.58 -0.91
C THR A 55 -3.51 -16.86 -0.95
N ARG A 56 -2.98 -17.99 -0.48
CA ARG A 56 -3.77 -19.21 -0.27
C ARG A 56 -4.93 -19.02 0.71
N GLY A 57 -4.80 -18.07 1.64
CA GLY A 57 -5.89 -17.67 2.55
C GLY A 57 -7.08 -17.06 1.82
N GLY A 58 -6.90 -16.59 0.58
CA GLY A 58 -7.91 -15.88 -0.20
C GLY A 58 -7.86 -14.38 -0.01
N GLU A 59 -6.75 -13.84 0.50
CA GLU A 59 -6.55 -12.40 0.65
C GLU A 59 -5.96 -11.82 -0.62
N LEU A 60 -6.41 -10.61 -0.99
CA LEU A 60 -5.87 -9.83 -2.10
C LEU A 60 -5.05 -8.67 -1.56
N TYR A 61 -3.83 -8.52 -2.06
CA TYR A 61 -2.95 -7.39 -1.80
C TYR A 61 -2.69 -6.63 -3.10
N THR A 62 -2.75 -5.31 -3.06
CA THR A 62 -2.49 -4.45 -4.23
C THR A 62 -1.65 -3.23 -3.85
N TRP A 63 -0.77 -2.82 -4.76
CA TRP A 63 0.05 -1.62 -4.62
C TRP A 63 0.52 -1.08 -5.97
N GLY A 64 1.10 0.11 -5.95
CA GLY A 64 1.59 0.87 -7.10
C GLY A 64 0.76 2.12 -7.38
N TRP A 65 0.63 2.45 -8.66
CA TRP A 65 -0.08 3.63 -9.14
C TRP A 65 -1.60 3.40 -9.13
N GLY A 66 -2.32 4.23 -8.38
CA GLY A 66 -3.74 4.03 -8.08
C GLY A 66 -4.70 5.04 -8.69
N LYS A 67 -4.28 5.89 -9.63
CA LYS A 67 -5.08 7.07 -10.04
C LYS A 67 -6.38 6.75 -10.78
N TYR A 68 -6.62 5.51 -11.18
CA TYR A 68 -7.88 5.05 -11.73
C TYR A 68 -8.65 4.13 -10.77
N GLY A 69 -8.24 4.06 -9.50
CA GLY A 69 -8.89 3.23 -8.50
C GLY A 69 -8.56 1.73 -8.60
N GLN A 70 -7.63 1.34 -9.48
CA GLN A 70 -7.30 -0.07 -9.75
C GLN A 70 -6.76 -0.83 -8.54
N LEU A 71 -6.35 -0.14 -7.47
CA LEU A 71 -5.88 -0.79 -6.25
C LEU A 71 -7.04 -1.30 -5.38
N GLY A 72 -8.27 -0.79 -5.55
CA GLY A 72 -9.42 -1.27 -4.77
C GLY A 72 -9.49 -0.77 -3.32
N HIS A 73 -8.69 0.24 -2.95
CA HIS A 73 -8.63 0.79 -1.58
C HIS A 73 -9.66 1.89 -1.29
N GLY A 74 -10.79 1.90 -2.00
CA GLY A 74 -11.85 2.91 -1.82
C GLY A 74 -11.48 4.33 -2.30
N GLY A 75 -10.44 4.48 -3.13
CA GLY A 75 -10.00 5.77 -3.64
C GLY A 75 -8.96 5.64 -4.75
N ILE A 76 -8.33 6.77 -5.10
CA ILE A 76 -7.39 6.87 -6.23
C ILE A 76 -5.93 7.12 -5.80
N THR A 77 -5.62 6.86 -4.53
CA THR A 77 -4.30 7.13 -3.95
C THR A 77 -3.33 6.01 -4.34
N SER A 78 -2.16 6.39 -4.86
CA SER A 78 -1.05 5.46 -5.09
C SER A 78 -0.46 5.00 -3.76
N SER A 79 0.04 3.76 -3.73
CA SER A 79 0.71 3.18 -2.57
C SER A 79 2.00 2.51 -3.03
N ASP A 80 3.12 2.74 -2.35
CA ASP A 80 4.33 1.95 -2.52
C ASP A 80 4.29 0.67 -1.68
N GLN A 81 3.37 0.58 -0.72
CA GLN A 81 3.18 -0.59 0.12
C GLN A 81 2.10 -1.53 -0.38
N ALA A 82 2.41 -2.82 -0.37
CA ALA A 82 1.42 -3.88 -0.47
C ALA A 82 0.39 -3.71 0.63
N ARG A 83 -0.86 -3.50 0.23
CA ARG A 83 -1.96 -3.32 1.17
C ARG A 83 -3.06 -4.31 0.86
N ARG A 84 -3.61 -4.92 1.90
CA ARG A 84 -4.77 -5.80 1.78
C ARG A 84 -5.99 -5.02 1.33
N VAL A 85 -6.74 -5.57 0.39
CA VAL A 85 -8.00 -5.00 -0.10
C VAL A 85 -9.11 -5.35 0.88
N GLU A 86 -9.30 -4.50 1.89
CA GLU A 86 -10.23 -4.74 3.02
C GLU A 86 -11.69 -4.93 2.59
N HIS A 87 -12.08 -4.40 1.43
CA HIS A 87 -13.45 -4.53 0.94
C HIS A 87 -13.86 -6.00 0.72
N LEU A 88 -12.95 -6.85 0.26
CA LEU A 88 -13.25 -8.28 0.09
C LEU A 88 -13.46 -8.97 1.44
N VAL A 89 -12.59 -8.67 2.41
CA VAL A 89 -12.69 -9.22 3.78
C VAL A 89 -13.99 -8.80 4.46
N ALA A 90 -14.34 -7.51 4.37
CA ALA A 90 -15.57 -6.98 4.94
C ALA A 90 -16.84 -7.58 4.29
N ALA A 91 -16.74 -8.00 3.03
CA ALA A 91 -17.82 -8.67 2.31
C ALA A 91 -17.84 -10.20 2.52
N GLY A 92 -16.88 -10.77 3.26
CA GLY A 92 -16.74 -12.22 3.41
C GLY A 92 -16.23 -12.94 2.15
N LEU A 93 -15.74 -12.20 1.16
CA LEU A 93 -15.30 -12.74 -0.12
C LEU A 93 -13.83 -13.16 -0.08
N ARG A 94 -13.52 -14.28 -0.74
CA ARG A 94 -12.17 -14.81 -0.90
C ARG A 94 -11.69 -14.64 -2.33
N ALA A 95 -10.56 -13.98 -2.53
CA ALA A 95 -9.92 -13.89 -3.83
C ALA A 95 -9.30 -15.24 -4.23
N GLU A 96 -9.58 -15.70 -5.44
CA GLU A 96 -9.03 -16.95 -5.97
C GLU A 96 -8.01 -16.68 -7.08
N GLU A 97 -8.31 -15.73 -7.96
CA GLU A 97 -7.45 -15.34 -9.08
C GLU A 97 -7.47 -13.82 -9.27
N VAL A 98 -6.37 -13.30 -9.81
CA VAL A 98 -6.24 -11.88 -10.15
C VAL A 98 -5.59 -11.69 -11.51
N VAL A 99 -6.13 -10.74 -12.28
CA VAL A 99 -5.58 -10.32 -13.58
C VAL A 99 -5.49 -8.80 -13.63
N CYS A 100 -4.29 -8.28 -13.82
CA CYS A 100 -4.04 -6.86 -13.99
C CYS A 100 -3.93 -6.52 -15.48
N GLY A 101 -4.82 -5.66 -15.95
CA GLY A 101 -4.68 -4.98 -17.25
C GLY A 101 -3.74 -3.78 -17.14
N PRO A 102 -3.57 -2.99 -18.22
CA PRO A 102 -2.71 -1.79 -18.19
C PRO A 102 -3.08 -0.83 -17.05
N TRP A 103 -4.39 -0.68 -16.78
CA TRP A 103 -4.95 0.33 -15.89
C TRP A 103 -6.05 -0.21 -14.97
N THR A 104 -6.29 -1.52 -14.97
CA THR A 104 -7.45 -2.16 -14.35
C THR A 104 -7.03 -3.43 -13.61
N THR A 105 -7.82 -3.84 -12.62
CA THR A 105 -7.64 -5.09 -11.88
C THR A 105 -8.95 -5.87 -11.91
N TYR A 106 -8.89 -7.13 -12.37
CA TYR A 106 -10.01 -8.07 -12.33
C TYR A 106 -9.70 -9.15 -11.29
N VAL A 107 -10.69 -9.49 -10.48
CA VAL A 107 -10.54 -10.47 -9.40
C VAL A 107 -11.69 -11.46 -9.50
N ARG A 108 -11.37 -12.76 -9.54
CA ARG A 108 -12.35 -13.83 -9.36
C ARG A 108 -12.45 -14.11 -7.86
N VAL A 109 -13.66 -14.07 -7.33
CA VAL A 109 -13.93 -14.23 -5.89
C VAL A 109 -14.92 -15.36 -5.65
N LEU A 110 -14.82 -15.95 -4.46
CA LEU A 110 -15.76 -16.91 -3.92
C LEU A 110 -16.43 -16.32 -2.67
N GLU A 111 -17.68 -16.71 -2.42
CA GLU A 111 -18.40 -16.49 -1.17
C GLU A 111 -17.95 -17.47 -0.07
#